data_AF-A0A7C4E8C2-F1
#
_entry.id   AF-A0A7C4E8C2-F1
#
_cell.length_a   1.000
_cell.length_b   1.000
_cell.length_c   1.000
_cell.angle_alpha   90.00
_cell.angle_beta   90.00
_cell.angle_gamma   90.00
#
_symmetry.space_group_name_H-M   'P 1'
#
loop_
_entity.id
_entity.type
_entity.pdbx_description
1 polymer ?
#
loop_
_entity_poly.entity_id
_entity_poly.type
_entity_poly.pdbx_seq_one_letter_code
_entity_poly.pdbx_strand_id
1 'polypeptide(L)'
;MNDGNSNSSAPAGVQPQRFGAAGGAAAFCGRVDLSEPLLHTSRPIRSAGVDGAVRVEASGVQIHVDASRVDCDVQERTITICTGAPRIAGGSDRASAADVARELSRRGRIDASWLRGRFAIVQLDMRARTITAAT
;
A
#
# COMPACT_ATOMS: atom_id res chain seq x y z
N MET A 1 -17.76 9.41 51.91
CA MET A 1 -17.26 10.54 51.08
C MET A 1 -16.36 9.93 50.02
N ASN A 2 -16.64 10.25 48.75
CA ASN A 2 -16.26 9.52 47.54
C ASN A 2 -14.77 9.21 47.36
N ASP A 3 -14.46 7.94 47.05
CA ASP A 3 -13.24 7.55 46.33
C ASP A 3 -13.49 7.69 44.82
N GLY A 4 -12.63 8.46 44.16
CA GLY A 4 -12.71 8.75 42.73
C GLY A 4 -12.42 7.52 41.87
N ASN A 5 -13.47 7.00 41.24
CA ASN A 5 -13.36 6.00 40.18
C ASN A 5 -13.08 6.72 38.84
N SER A 6 -11.81 6.83 38.47
CA SER A 6 -11.40 7.27 37.14
C SER A 6 -11.43 6.11 36.15
N ASN A 7 -12.61 5.85 35.58
CA ASN A 7 -12.76 5.05 34.36
C ASN A 7 -12.07 5.79 33.20
N SER A 8 -10.88 5.33 32.82
CA SER A 8 -10.27 5.68 31.54
C SER A 8 -11.07 4.99 30.42
N SER A 9 -11.97 5.74 29.81
CA SER A 9 -12.65 5.34 28.59
C SER A 9 -11.64 5.29 27.45
N ALA A 10 -11.05 4.12 27.21
CA ALA A 10 -10.38 3.81 25.96
C ALA A 10 -11.39 3.94 24.80
N PRO A 11 -11.05 4.61 23.68
CA PRO A 11 -11.97 4.73 22.57
C PRO A 11 -12.27 3.35 21.97
N ALA A 12 -13.55 3.09 21.81
CA ALA A 12 -14.12 1.84 21.35
C ALA A 12 -13.64 1.46 19.94
N GLY A 13 -13.24 0.20 19.80
CA GLY A 13 -13.68 -0.62 18.68
C GLY A 13 -13.16 -0.25 17.30
N VAL A 14 -11.84 -0.20 17.11
CA VAL A 14 -11.29 -0.46 15.78
C VAL A 14 -11.14 -1.98 15.63
N GLN A 15 -12.22 -2.66 15.25
CA GLN A 15 -12.08 -4.04 14.78
C GLN A 15 -11.17 -4.03 13.53
N PRO A 16 -10.12 -4.87 13.48
CA PRO A 16 -9.36 -5.03 12.25
C PRO A 16 -10.31 -5.62 11.22
N GLN A 17 -10.57 -4.88 10.14
CA GLN A 17 -11.31 -5.40 8.99
C GLN A 17 -10.51 -6.60 8.45
N ARG A 18 -11.00 -7.80 8.74
CA ARG A 18 -10.50 -9.03 8.12
C ARG A 18 -10.88 -8.97 6.65
N PHE A 19 -9.92 -8.65 5.79
CA PHE A 19 -10.05 -8.90 4.36
C PHE A 19 -10.20 -10.41 4.17
N GLY A 20 -11.41 -10.84 3.82
CA GLY A 20 -11.76 -12.25 3.65
C GLY A 20 -10.93 -12.88 2.55
N ALA A 21 -10.10 -13.85 2.91
CA ALA A 21 -9.45 -14.73 1.95
C ALA A 21 -10.48 -15.76 1.46
N ALA A 22 -11.06 -15.50 0.28
CA ALA A 22 -11.83 -16.49 -0.46
C ALA A 22 -10.99 -17.02 -1.63
N GLY A 23 -10.67 -18.33 -1.60
CA GLY A 23 -10.29 -19.13 -2.78
C GLY A 23 -8.89 -18.97 -3.38
N GLY A 24 -8.12 -17.97 -2.98
CA GLY A 24 -6.70 -17.84 -3.31
C GLY A 24 -6.10 -16.79 -2.40
N ALA A 25 -4.94 -17.06 -1.78
CA ALA A 25 -4.30 -16.08 -0.92
C ALA A 25 -4.15 -14.76 -1.68
N ALA A 26 -4.66 -13.66 -1.13
CA ALA A 26 -4.47 -12.33 -1.72
C ALA A 26 -2.97 -12.03 -1.77
N ALA A 27 -2.48 -11.42 -2.86
CA ALA A 27 -1.05 -11.11 -3.00
C ALA A 27 -0.63 -9.90 -2.12
N PHE A 28 -1.60 -9.07 -1.74
CA PHE A 28 -1.46 -8.03 -0.74
C PHE A 28 -2.81 -7.76 -0.07
N CYS A 29 -2.78 -7.19 1.13
CA CYS A 29 -3.95 -6.64 1.81
C CYS A 29 -3.54 -5.35 2.54
N GLY A 30 -4.50 -4.45 2.79
CA GLY A 30 -4.16 -3.21 3.48
C GLY A 30 -5.38 -2.44 3.94
N ARG A 31 -5.20 -1.64 4.97
CA ARG A 31 -6.20 -0.74 5.53
C ARG A 31 -5.72 0.70 5.37
N VAL A 32 -6.65 1.58 5.02
CA VAL A 32 -6.45 3.02 4.96
C VAL A 32 -7.43 3.67 5.92
N ASP A 33 -6.92 4.38 6.92
CA ASP A 33 -7.74 5.21 7.81
C ASP A 33 -7.60 6.68 7.42
N LEU A 34 -8.69 7.27 6.90
CA LEU A 34 -8.72 8.66 6.42
C LEU A 34 -9.19 9.66 7.49
N SER A 35 -9.48 9.18 8.71
CA SER A 35 -10.01 10.00 9.80
C SER A 35 -8.97 10.92 10.45
N GLU A 36 -7.68 10.60 10.32
CA GLU A 36 -6.56 11.38 10.84
C GLU A 36 -5.83 12.16 9.72
N PRO A 37 -5.31 13.38 9.98
CA PRO A 37 -4.44 14.09 9.05
C PRO A 37 -3.16 13.27 8.78
N LEU A 38 -2.95 12.89 7.52
CA LEU A 38 -1.89 11.96 7.07
C LEU A 38 -0.45 12.51 7.19
N LEU A 39 -0.22 13.66 7.84
CA LEU A 39 1.04 14.40 7.77
C LEU A 39 1.54 14.86 9.15
N HIS A 40 2.32 14.01 9.79
CA HIS A 40 3.48 14.48 10.56
C HIS A 40 4.71 13.68 10.12
N THR A 41 5.43 14.19 9.10
CA THR A 41 6.88 14.03 8.86
C THR A 41 7.48 12.62 8.91
N SER A 42 6.67 11.56 8.88
CA SER A 42 7.13 10.22 9.20
C SER A 42 7.55 9.53 7.92
N ARG A 43 8.85 9.27 7.80
CA ARG A 43 9.41 8.40 6.77
C ARG A 43 8.66 7.05 6.84
N PRO A 44 8.19 6.50 5.71
CA PRO A 44 7.48 5.23 5.70
C PRO A 44 8.32 4.13 6.36
N ILE A 45 7.72 3.38 7.27
CA ILE A 45 8.38 2.26 7.95
C ILE A 45 8.14 1.01 7.12
N ARG A 46 9.22 0.39 6.66
CA ARG A 46 9.21 -0.96 6.09
C ARG A 46 9.72 -1.93 7.14
N SER A 47 8.94 -2.95 7.46
CA SER A 47 9.39 -4.08 8.27
C SER A 47 9.08 -5.39 7.56
N ALA A 48 10.03 -6.33 7.63
CA ALA A 48 9.82 -7.69 7.15
C ALA A 48 9.24 -8.53 8.30
N GLY A 49 8.13 -9.21 8.03
CA GLY A 49 7.55 -10.22 8.90
C GLY A 49 8.36 -11.51 8.88
N VAL A 50 8.16 -12.35 9.90
CA VAL A 50 8.82 -13.67 10.04
C VAL A 50 8.44 -14.62 8.90
N ASP A 51 7.31 -14.37 8.24
CA ASP A 51 6.77 -15.07 7.07
C ASP A 51 7.30 -14.51 5.73
N GLY A 52 8.19 -13.53 5.75
CA GLY A 52 8.70 -12.87 4.55
C GLY A 52 7.74 -11.84 3.94
N ALA A 53 6.58 -11.61 4.57
CA ALA A 53 5.69 -10.53 4.17
C ALA A 53 6.34 -9.18 4.49
N VAL A 54 6.13 -8.18 3.63
CA VAL A 54 6.60 -6.82 3.90
C VAL A 54 5.42 -5.99 4.37
N ARG A 55 5.55 -5.45 5.59
CA ARG A 55 4.63 -4.45 6.12
C ARG A 55 5.16 -3.07 5.77
N VAL A 56 4.30 -2.27 5.12
CA VAL A 56 4.52 -0.86 4.85
C VAL A 56 3.55 -0.07 5.70
N GLU A 57 4.08 0.82 6.52
CA GLU A 57 3.29 1.70 7.37
C GLU A 57 3.66 3.16 7.12
N ALA A 58 2.65 3.96 6.77
CA ALA A 58 2.77 5.38 6.55
C ALA A 58 1.46 6.06 6.97
N SER A 59 1.51 6.94 7.98
CA SER A 59 0.42 7.84 8.36
C SER A 59 -1.01 7.26 8.22
N GLY A 60 -1.42 6.32 9.07
CA GLY A 60 -2.77 5.73 9.02
C GLY A 60 -3.03 4.76 7.86
N VAL A 61 -2.03 4.51 7.00
CA VAL A 61 -2.01 3.46 5.98
C VAL A 61 -1.14 2.31 6.45
N GLN A 62 -1.72 1.11 6.44
CA GLN A 62 -1.01 -0.13 6.74
C GLN A 62 -1.26 -1.13 5.61
N ILE A 63 -0.18 -1.57 4.95
CA ILE A 63 -0.24 -2.54 3.85
C ILE A 63 0.69 -3.70 4.16
N HIS A 64 0.20 -4.92 3.93
CA HIS A 64 0.97 -6.15 4.00
C HIS A 64 1.03 -6.75 2.60
N VAL A 65 2.24 -6.98 2.10
CA VAL A 65 2.46 -7.59 0.78
C VAL A 65 3.22 -8.90 0.93
N ASP A 66 2.84 -9.90 0.14
CA ASP A 66 3.66 -11.09 -0.06
C ASP A 66 4.76 -10.75 -1.06
N ALA A 67 5.97 -10.51 -0.55
CA ALA A 67 7.12 -10.09 -1.36
C ALA A 67 7.55 -11.14 -2.41
N SER A 68 7.09 -12.39 -2.30
CA SER A 68 7.32 -13.40 -3.34
C SER A 68 6.40 -13.25 -4.55
N ARG A 69 5.28 -12.54 -4.40
CA ARG A 69 4.22 -12.40 -5.42
C ARG A 69 4.01 -10.96 -5.91
N VAL A 70 4.56 -10.00 -5.18
CA VAL A 70 4.33 -8.56 -5.38
C VAL A 70 5.64 -7.80 -5.21
N ASP A 71 5.86 -6.82 -6.08
CA ASP A 71 6.89 -5.81 -5.94
C ASP A 71 6.26 -4.48 -5.47
N CYS A 72 6.95 -3.72 -4.62
CA CYS A 72 6.41 -2.48 -4.07
C CYS A 72 7.44 -1.36 -3.89
N ASP A 73 7.09 -0.17 -4.36
CA ASP A 73 7.82 1.07 -4.13
C ASP A 73 7.05 2.00 -3.19
N VAL A 74 7.78 2.67 -2.31
CA VAL A 74 7.19 3.50 -1.25
C VAL A 74 7.96 4.82 -1.23
N GLN A 75 7.25 5.87 -1.61
CA GLN A 75 7.74 7.24 -1.62
C GLN A 75 7.05 8.03 -0.53
N GLU A 76 7.47 9.28 -0.31
CA GLU A 76 6.92 10.15 0.74
C GLU A 76 5.38 10.24 0.71
N ARG A 77 4.78 10.21 -0.48
CA ARG A 77 3.33 10.47 -0.68
C ARG A 77 2.58 9.34 -1.38
N THR A 78 3.30 8.37 -1.93
CA THR A 78 2.69 7.33 -2.76
C THR A 78 3.26 5.96 -2.43
N ILE A 79 2.38 4.97 -2.39
CA ILE A 79 2.76 3.56 -2.39
C ILE A 79 2.34 2.96 -3.73
N THR A 80 3.28 2.39 -4.47
CA THR A 80 3.04 1.72 -5.75
C THR A 80 3.26 0.23 -5.58
N ILE A 81 2.22 -0.55 -5.87
CA ILE A 81 2.21 -2.01 -5.70
C ILE A 81 2.03 -2.62 -7.09
N CYS A 82 2.96 -3.47 -7.49
CA CYS A 82 2.94 -4.16 -8.77
C CYS A 82 2.80 -5.66 -8.53
N THR A 83 1.73 -6.26 -9.06
CA THR A 83 1.61 -7.72 -9.18
C THR A 83 1.70 -8.15 -10.64
N GLY A 84 2.13 -9.38 -10.86
CA GLY A 84 2.57 -9.83 -12.18
C GLY A 84 3.96 -9.29 -12.52
N ALA A 85 4.46 -9.69 -13.68
CA ALA A 85 5.76 -9.23 -14.18
C ALA A 85 5.52 -8.21 -15.30
N PRO A 86 5.14 -6.95 -14.97
CA PRO A 86 4.99 -5.91 -15.98
C PRO A 86 6.33 -5.73 -16.70
N ARG A 87 6.28 -5.53 -18.02
CA ARG A 87 7.46 -5.24 -18.85
C ARG A 87 7.28 -3.94 -19.58
N ILE A 88 8.35 -3.18 -19.77
CA ILE A 88 8.32 -1.93 -20.54
C ILE A 88 8.08 -2.27 -22.01
N ALA A 89 7.16 -1.57 -22.68
CA ALA A 89 6.93 -1.74 -24.11
C ALA A 89 8.23 -1.45 -24.90
N GLY A 90 8.68 -2.41 -25.70
CA GLY A 90 9.94 -2.32 -26.45
C GLY A 90 11.19 -2.77 -25.68
N GLY A 91 11.04 -3.17 -24.41
CA GLY A 91 12.10 -3.77 -23.60
C GLY A 91 11.80 -5.22 -23.23
N SER A 92 12.85 -6.00 -22.99
CA SER A 92 12.75 -7.38 -22.51
C SER A 92 12.61 -7.45 -20.98
N ASP A 93 13.02 -6.40 -20.28
CA ASP A 93 13.16 -6.40 -18.84
C ASP A 93 11.85 -6.15 -18.10
N ARG A 94 11.74 -6.79 -16.94
CA ARG A 94 10.66 -6.56 -15.98
C ARG A 94 10.79 -5.14 -15.43
N ALA A 95 9.70 -4.39 -15.46
CA ALA A 95 9.60 -3.11 -14.78
C ALA A 95 9.48 -3.36 -13.27
N SER A 96 10.42 -2.83 -12.49
CA SER A 96 10.29 -2.82 -11.03
C SER A 96 9.19 -1.85 -10.61
N ALA A 97 8.66 -2.02 -9.40
CA ALA A 97 7.70 -1.08 -8.83
C ALA A 97 8.28 0.34 -8.72
N ALA A 98 9.61 0.47 -8.53
CA ALA A 98 10.28 1.77 -8.50
C ALA A 98 10.33 2.43 -9.89
N ASP A 99 10.56 1.67 -10.95
CA ASP A 99 10.53 2.19 -12.32
C ASP A 99 9.11 2.59 -12.72
N VAL A 100 8.11 1.77 -12.35
CA VAL A 100 6.69 2.10 -12.52
C VAL A 100 6.33 3.37 -11.75
N ALA A 101 6.69 3.47 -10.48
CA ALA A 101 6.41 4.64 -9.67
C ALA A 101 7.06 5.91 -10.26
N ARG A 102 8.31 5.82 -10.72
CA ARG A 102 9.03 6.93 -11.36
C ARG A 102 8.29 7.41 -12.62
N GLU A 103 7.87 6.48 -13.46
CA GLU A 103 7.18 6.81 -14.72
C GLU A 103 5.77 7.35 -14.50
N LEU A 104 5.02 6.81 -13.54
CA LEU A 104 3.71 7.34 -13.13
C LEU A 104 3.84 8.77 -12.60
N SER A 105 4.82 9.03 -11.74
CA SER A 105 5.12 10.38 -11.25
C SER A 105 5.51 11.32 -12.38
N ARG A 106 6.31 10.86 -13.35
CA ARG A 106 6.68 11.65 -14.54
C ARG A 106 5.46 12.01 -15.41
N ARG A 107 4.51 11.09 -15.56
CA ARG A 107 3.29 11.26 -16.38
C ARG A 107 2.18 12.04 -15.67
N GLY A 108 2.22 12.12 -14.35
CA GLY A 108 1.20 12.79 -13.53
C GLY A 108 -0.19 12.14 -13.58
N ARG A 109 -0.29 10.90 -14.08
CA ARG A 109 -1.53 10.13 -14.20
C ARG A 109 -1.24 8.64 -14.13
N ILE A 110 -2.22 7.85 -13.69
CA ILE A 110 -2.14 6.38 -13.79
C ILE A 110 -2.48 5.96 -15.21
N ASP A 111 -1.44 5.93 -16.05
CA ASP A 111 -1.47 5.38 -17.39
C ASP A 111 -0.44 4.25 -17.45
N ALA A 112 -0.92 3.01 -17.63
CA ALA A 112 -0.10 1.81 -17.77
C ALA A 112 0.01 1.33 -19.22
N SER A 113 -0.40 2.13 -20.21
CA SER A 113 -0.37 1.78 -21.64
C SER A 113 1.03 1.48 -22.18
N TRP A 114 2.07 1.88 -21.45
CA TRP A 114 3.47 1.64 -21.76
C TRP A 114 3.99 0.31 -21.19
N LEU A 115 3.17 -0.41 -20.43
CA LEU A 115 3.51 -1.73 -19.90
C LEU A 115 2.88 -2.85 -20.74
N ARG A 116 3.50 -4.02 -20.67
CA ARG A 116 3.10 -5.24 -21.37
C ARG A 116 3.12 -6.43 -20.42
N GLY A 117 2.36 -7.46 -20.78
CA GLY A 117 2.20 -8.68 -19.99
C GLY A 117 0.92 -8.65 -19.15
N ARG A 118 0.80 -9.63 -18.24
CA ARG A 118 -0.31 -9.70 -17.29
C ARG A 118 0.16 -9.13 -15.96
N PHE A 119 -0.39 -8.00 -15.57
CA PHE A 119 -0.03 -7.31 -14.34
C PHE A 119 -1.25 -6.60 -13.77
N ALA A 120 -1.10 -6.12 -12.53
CA ALA A 120 -1.95 -5.08 -11.99
C ALA A 120 -1.08 -4.12 -11.17
N ILE A 121 -1.41 -2.84 -11.23
CA ILE A 121 -0.79 -1.78 -10.46
C ILE A 121 -1.84 -1.18 -9.55
N VAL A 122 -1.49 -1.03 -8.28
CA VAL A 122 -2.26 -0.24 -7.32
C VAL A 122 -1.38 0.88 -6.81
N GLN A 123 -1.84 2.11 -6.97
CA GLN A 123 -1.20 3.27 -6.38
C GLN A 123 -2.11 3.88 -5.31
N LEU A 124 -1.54 4.10 -4.14
CA LEU A 124 -2.18 4.81 -3.05
C LEU A 124 -1.55 6.19 -2.99
N ASP A 125 -2.32 7.23 -3.31
CA ASP A 125 -1.91 8.62 -3.14
C ASP A 125 -2.42 9.13 -1.79
N MET A 126 -1.48 9.30 -0.86
CA MET A 126 -1.76 9.75 0.50
C MET A 126 -2.10 11.24 0.54
N ARG A 127 -1.64 12.05 -0.42
CA ARG A 127 -1.99 13.48 -0.47
C ARG A 127 -3.42 13.66 -0.96
N ALA A 128 -3.77 12.99 -2.06
CA ALA A 128 -5.10 13.06 -2.63
C ALA A 128 -6.13 12.19 -1.88
N ARG A 129 -5.66 11.31 -0.98
CA ARG A 129 -6.48 10.29 -0.29
C ARG A 129 -7.21 9.38 -1.28
N THR A 130 -6.51 8.99 -2.34
CA THR A 130 -7.09 8.16 -3.41
C THR A 130 -6.38 6.83 -3.56
N ILE A 131 -7.13 5.82 -3.97
CA ILE A 131 -6.60 4.53 -4.40
C ILE A 131 -6.97 4.39 -5.88
N THR A 132 -5.97 4.20 -6.72
CA THR A 132 -6.17 4.02 -8.15
C THR A 132 -5.53 2.71 -8.59
N ALA A 133 -6.25 1.95 -9.42
CA ALA A 133 -5.81 0.66 -9.94
C ALA A 133 -5.78 0.68 -11.47
N ALA A 134 -4.79 0.00 -12.05
CA ALA A 134 -4.65 -0.21 -13.49
C ALA A 134 -4.19 -1.64 -13.79
N THR A 135 -4.56 -2.17 -14.96
CA THR A 135 -4.25 -3.52 -15.42
C THR A 135 -3.87 -3.51 -16.89
#